data_AF-A0A7K1B8L6-F1
#
_entry.id   AF-A0A7K1B8L6-F1
#
_cell.length_a   1.000
_cell.length_b   1.000
_cell.length_c   1.000
_cell.angle_alpha   90.00
_cell.angle_beta   90.00
_cell.angle_gamma   90.00
#
_symmetry.space_group_name_H-M   'P 1'
#
loop_
_entity.id
_entity.type
_entity.pdbx_description
1 polymer ?
#
loop_
_entity_poly.entity_id
_entity_poly.type
_entity_poly.pdbx_seq_one_letter_code
_entity_poly.pdbx_strand_id
1 'polypeptide(L)'
;MAPGGGDDGGAEREVRHELAVHDVPLDRVDAGRLERGDLLAEAGEVDRQHARHDLHPRAGGGGGGAVGGVGGVGGVGGHASEGSAAYAAEVASVPEHTARLRIESLVAGGDGLAREASGRVVFVPGVLPGEEVVARFVTAKRDFARAEVVEVLEPSPVRTTPPCPARARGCGGCDWQHVDPAAQLGVKADIVREALRRTARLPDARVDAGGSVPSWGYRTSLRLAVDRSGRMSLRRPRTNEPVPLEHCLVAHPALDELVEVVRVRGADEVSLRVGAATGERSMWWTAPPGADVELRDVPADVSLGESAVVHEVVEGRSLRVSGASFFQSGPAAAELVVSTVRSLGGDELAAAGTVVDAYGGVGLFATTVVPDDGSVILVEGSPSACQDAEVNLQRHRTAGRAAVVRSSVESWRPVRADVVVADPSRQGLGAPAVATLAATEAPVMVLVGCDPVAFARDAGLLAAAGYRLDRAVALDLFPQTHHVEVVGRFERDGRDGRDERDGRDGRHESTCAHELGMGEK
;
A
#
# COMPACT_ATOMS: atom_id res chain seq x y z
N MET A 1 -57.80 9.24 32.11
CA MET A 1 -56.80 9.81 33.02
C MET A 1 -55.45 9.59 32.39
N ALA A 2 -54.81 10.67 31.96
CA ALA A 2 -53.41 10.66 31.52
C ALA A 2 -52.53 11.13 32.67
N PRO A 3 -51.30 10.60 32.75
CA PRO A 3 -50.11 11.43 32.93
C PRO A 3 -49.09 11.09 31.81
N GLY A 4 -48.22 11.95 31.30
CA GLY A 4 -47.55 13.11 31.90
C GLY A 4 -46.05 12.81 31.94
N GLY A 5 -45.25 13.59 31.20
CA GLY A 5 -43.79 13.50 31.10
C GLY A 5 -43.34 13.49 29.64
N GLY A 6 -42.47 14.36 29.15
CA GLY A 6 -41.46 15.17 29.80
C GLY A 6 -40.28 15.19 28.84
N ASP A 7 -40.01 16.36 28.31
CA ASP A 7 -38.98 16.72 27.34
C ASP A 7 -37.58 16.31 27.83
N ASP A 8 -36.76 15.71 26.95
CA ASP A 8 -35.31 15.72 27.08
C ASP A 8 -34.67 15.69 25.68
N GLY A 9 -33.99 16.81 25.38
CA GLY A 9 -33.40 17.13 24.11
C GLY A 9 -32.26 16.19 23.73
N GLY A 10 -32.44 15.49 22.60
CA GLY A 10 -31.35 14.87 21.87
C GLY A 10 -30.64 15.91 21.03
N ALA A 11 -29.47 16.35 21.49
CA ALA A 11 -28.51 17.06 20.65
C ALA A 11 -28.11 16.15 19.48
N GLU A 12 -28.60 16.46 18.29
CA GLU A 12 -28.13 15.89 17.03
C GLU A 12 -26.65 16.24 16.87
N ARG A 13 -25.78 15.32 17.30
CA ARG A 13 -24.37 15.33 16.90
C ARG A 13 -24.31 14.88 15.46
N GLU A 14 -24.05 15.84 14.59
CA GLU A 14 -23.66 15.69 13.20
C GLU A 14 -22.50 14.67 13.11
N VAL A 15 -22.81 13.40 12.83
CA VAL A 15 -21.82 12.37 12.54
C VAL A 15 -21.34 12.63 11.12
N ARG A 16 -20.29 13.45 11.00
CA ARG A 16 -19.49 13.49 9.78
C ARG A 16 -18.98 12.08 9.53
N HIS A 17 -19.52 11.45 8.49
CA HIS A 17 -19.03 10.18 7.99
C HIS A 17 -17.62 10.43 7.44
N GLU A 18 -16.61 10.13 8.27
CA GLU A 18 -15.25 9.95 7.79
C GLU A 18 -15.24 8.70 6.91
N LEU A 19 -15.01 8.92 5.61
CA LEU A 19 -14.76 7.88 4.63
C LEU A 19 -13.61 6.98 5.11
N ALA A 20 -13.80 5.67 4.98
CA ALA A 20 -12.73 4.71 5.22
C ALA A 20 -11.57 5.05 4.27
N VAL A 21 -10.43 5.44 4.86
CA VAL A 21 -9.22 5.88 4.18
C VAL A 21 -8.55 4.69 3.50
N HIS A 22 -9.11 4.28 2.35
CA HIS A 22 -8.43 3.67 1.22
C HIS A 22 -9.05 4.24 -0.07
N ASP A 23 -8.92 5.56 -0.17
CA ASP A 23 -8.92 6.38 -1.38
C ASP A 23 -7.47 6.42 -1.92
N VAL A 24 -7.18 6.52 -3.23
CA VAL A 24 -7.76 7.50 -4.15
C VAL A 24 -7.96 6.87 -5.55
N PRO A 25 -9.10 7.08 -6.23
CA PRO A 25 -9.13 7.00 -7.70
C PRO A 25 -8.03 7.91 -8.24
N LEU A 26 -7.22 7.46 -9.20
CA LEU A 26 -6.18 8.26 -9.88
C LEU A 26 -6.54 9.76 -9.85
N ASP A 27 -5.85 10.53 -9.01
CA ASP A 27 -6.15 11.95 -8.85
C ASP A 27 -6.24 12.61 -10.23
N ARG A 28 -7.19 13.54 -10.37
CA ARG A 28 -7.12 14.53 -11.45
C ARG A 28 -5.72 15.13 -11.41
N VAL A 29 -4.99 14.99 -12.51
CA VAL A 29 -3.69 15.63 -12.69
C VAL A 29 -3.89 17.14 -12.52
N ASP A 30 -3.58 17.67 -11.35
CA ASP A 30 -3.28 19.09 -11.20
C ASP A 30 -1.79 19.24 -11.49
N ALA A 31 -1.47 19.78 -12.67
CA ALA A 31 -0.13 19.80 -13.25
C ALA A 31 0.84 20.78 -12.56
N GLY A 32 0.61 21.14 -11.30
CA GLY A 32 1.34 22.19 -10.61
C GLY A 32 1.64 21.86 -9.15
N ARG A 33 2.61 20.96 -8.91
CA ARG A 33 3.57 20.96 -7.77
C ARG A 33 4.28 19.60 -7.67
N LEU A 34 5.32 19.43 -8.46
CA LEU A 34 6.43 18.52 -8.16
C LEU A 34 7.65 19.41 -8.02
N GLU A 35 8.12 19.63 -6.78
CA GLU A 35 9.34 20.38 -6.54
C GLU A 35 10.56 19.45 -6.53
N ARG A 36 11.72 20.06 -6.79
CA ARG A 36 12.99 19.45 -7.20
C ARG A 36 13.63 18.49 -6.17
N GLY A 37 13.01 18.23 -5.02
CA GLY A 37 13.51 17.40 -3.92
C GLY A 37 13.14 15.92 -3.97
N ASP A 38 12.20 15.51 -4.83
CA ASP A 38 11.75 14.12 -4.96
C ASP A 38 12.66 13.27 -5.88
N LEU A 39 13.77 13.85 -6.35
CA LEU A 39 14.75 13.20 -7.21
C LEU A 39 16.13 13.39 -6.58
N LEU A 40 16.56 12.38 -5.82
CA LEU A 40 17.87 12.22 -5.17
C LEU A 40 18.06 12.99 -3.86
N ALA A 41 18.26 12.23 -2.78
CA ALA A 41 18.73 12.75 -1.50
C ALA A 41 20.25 12.95 -1.53
N GLU A 42 20.72 14.20 -1.44
CA GLU A 42 22.07 14.51 -0.95
C GLU A 42 22.01 14.86 0.55
N ALA A 43 23.08 14.51 1.26
CA ALA A 43 23.22 14.67 2.70
C ALA A 43 24.08 15.89 3.06
N GLY A 44 23.80 16.49 4.23
CA GLY A 44 24.50 17.64 4.84
C GLY A 44 23.65 18.91 4.75
N GLU A 45 23.35 19.67 5.80
CA GLU A 45 24.21 20.10 6.91
C GLU A 45 23.35 20.61 8.09
N VAL A 46 23.90 20.52 9.29
CA VAL A 46 23.33 20.93 10.58
C VAL A 46 23.49 22.45 10.75
N ASP A 47 22.47 23.19 11.22
CA ASP A 47 22.47 23.92 12.51
C ASP A 47 21.31 24.95 12.67
N ARG A 48 20.75 24.95 13.89
CA ARG A 48 20.06 26.02 14.66
C ARG A 48 19.41 27.22 13.96
N GLN A 49 18.13 27.47 14.29
CA GLN A 49 17.80 28.56 15.22
C GLN A 49 16.37 28.48 15.80
N HIS A 50 16.31 28.82 17.09
CA HIS A 50 15.16 28.84 17.98
C HIS A 50 14.17 29.99 17.72
N ALA A 51 12.96 29.80 18.28
CA ALA A 51 12.28 30.71 19.23
C ALA A 51 10.97 31.39 18.78
N ARG A 52 9.91 31.00 19.51
CA ARG A 52 8.88 31.86 20.16
C ARG A 52 7.89 32.62 19.26
N HIS A 53 6.60 32.31 19.36
CA HIS A 53 5.75 32.86 20.43
C HIS A 53 4.29 32.37 20.35
N ASP A 54 3.80 32.13 21.56
CA ASP A 54 2.46 31.86 22.04
C ASP A 54 1.40 32.98 21.85
N LEU A 55 0.14 32.53 21.79
CA LEU A 55 -1.11 33.09 22.36
C LEU A 55 -1.93 34.21 21.67
N HIS A 56 -3.05 33.75 21.08
CA HIS A 56 -4.47 34.09 21.37
C HIS A 56 -5.09 35.50 21.07
N PRO A 57 -6.45 35.58 20.94
CA PRO A 57 -7.16 36.44 19.99
C PRO A 57 -7.97 37.57 20.65
N ARG A 58 -8.52 38.48 19.83
CA ARG A 58 -9.60 39.41 20.26
C ARG A 58 -10.68 39.61 19.20
N ALA A 59 -11.91 39.58 19.68
CA ALA A 59 -13.17 39.90 19.02
C ALA A 59 -13.43 41.42 18.95
N GLY A 60 -14.42 41.84 18.14
CA GLY A 60 -15.16 43.08 18.39
C GLY A 60 -15.74 43.80 17.17
N GLY A 61 -16.98 43.45 16.81
CA GLY A 61 -18.13 44.38 16.71
C GLY A 61 -18.20 45.49 15.64
N GLY A 62 -19.29 45.46 14.85
CA GLY A 62 -20.35 46.48 14.99
C GLY A 62 -20.73 47.35 13.78
N GLY A 63 -21.97 47.15 13.29
CA GLY A 63 -22.89 48.15 12.70
C GLY A 63 -22.60 48.63 11.26
N GLY A 64 -23.54 48.83 10.35
CA GLY A 64 -24.99 48.91 10.36
C GLY A 64 -25.43 49.84 9.21
N GLY A 65 -26.56 49.57 8.54
CA GLY A 65 -27.24 50.56 7.68
C GLY A 65 -27.82 50.05 6.34
N ALA A 66 -29.14 49.84 6.33
CA ALA A 66 -30.01 49.78 5.14
C ALA A 66 -30.06 51.18 4.42
N VAL A 67 -30.58 51.42 3.21
CA VAL A 67 -31.93 51.16 2.63
C VAL A 67 -31.93 51.53 1.12
N GLY A 68 -32.72 50.81 0.30
CA GLY A 68 -33.47 51.29 -0.90
C GLY A 68 -32.69 51.68 -2.17
N GLY A 69 -33.09 51.41 -3.42
CA GLY A 69 -34.30 50.85 -4.02
C GLY A 69 -34.27 51.08 -5.55
N VAL A 70 -34.89 50.15 -6.29
CA VAL A 70 -35.49 50.24 -7.64
C VAL A 70 -34.68 50.63 -8.91
N GLY A 71 -34.65 49.69 -9.87
CA GLY A 71 -35.06 49.93 -11.27
C GLY A 71 -33.97 49.87 -12.35
N GLY A 72 -34.11 48.96 -13.32
CA GLY A 72 -33.51 49.14 -14.66
C GLY A 72 -32.97 47.90 -15.37
N VAL A 73 -33.80 47.33 -16.23
CA VAL A 73 -33.51 46.43 -17.37
C VAL A 73 -32.30 46.83 -18.23
N GLY A 74 -31.59 45.84 -18.79
CA GLY A 74 -30.76 46.00 -20.00
C GLY A 74 -29.51 45.14 -20.03
N GLY A 75 -29.44 44.21 -21.00
CA GLY A 75 -28.37 43.23 -21.11
C GLY A 75 -27.08 43.68 -21.81
N VAL A 76 -26.21 42.67 -21.92
CA VAL A 76 -25.06 42.48 -22.83
C VAL A 76 -23.75 43.19 -22.49
N GLY A 77 -22.70 42.37 -22.29
CA GLY A 77 -21.31 42.82 -22.29
C GLY A 77 -20.37 41.82 -21.61
N GLY A 78 -19.92 40.81 -22.35
CA GLY A 78 -18.93 39.86 -21.87
C GLY A 78 -17.57 40.54 -21.65
N HIS A 79 -16.97 40.26 -20.49
CA HIS A 79 -15.53 40.43 -20.28
C HIS A 79 -14.99 39.08 -19.81
N ALA A 80 -14.40 38.35 -20.76
CA ALA A 80 -13.52 37.24 -20.49
C ALA A 80 -12.33 37.79 -19.67
N SER A 81 -12.14 37.27 -18.45
CA SER A 81 -11.02 37.64 -17.61
C SER A 81 -9.72 37.11 -18.21
N GLU A 82 -8.78 38.03 -18.42
CA GLU A 82 -7.45 37.88 -19.01
C GLU A 82 -6.47 37.03 -18.16
N GLY A 83 -6.98 36.11 -17.32
CA GLY A 83 -6.18 35.20 -16.49
C GLY A 83 -6.00 33.79 -17.07
N SER A 84 -6.67 33.46 -18.18
CA SER A 84 -6.67 32.11 -18.79
C SER A 84 -5.68 31.95 -19.96
N ALA A 85 -5.17 33.07 -20.51
CA ALA A 85 -4.29 33.05 -21.68
C ALA A 85 -2.79 32.92 -21.36
N ALA A 86 -2.38 33.08 -20.09
CA ALA A 86 -0.97 33.03 -19.69
C ALA A 86 -0.52 31.68 -19.08
N TYR A 87 -1.44 30.73 -18.87
CA TYR A 87 -1.10 29.35 -18.47
C TYR A 87 -0.99 28.39 -19.68
N ALA A 88 -1.23 28.90 -20.88
CA ALA A 88 -1.24 28.15 -22.13
C ALA A 88 0.06 28.30 -22.96
N ALA A 89 1.14 28.83 -22.39
CA ALA A 89 2.36 29.13 -23.12
C ALA A 89 3.64 28.67 -22.41
N GLU A 90 3.74 27.38 -22.09
CA GLU A 90 5.03 26.64 -22.07
C GLU A 90 4.84 25.12 -22.01
N VAL A 91 3.89 24.58 -22.80
CA VAL A 91 4.01 23.19 -23.24
C VAL A 91 4.94 23.24 -24.45
N ALA A 92 6.23 23.04 -24.23
CA ALA A 92 7.17 22.79 -25.32
C ALA A 92 6.57 21.69 -26.20
N SER A 93 6.30 22.03 -27.46
CA SER A 93 5.76 21.12 -28.46
C SER A 93 6.56 19.82 -28.43
N VAL A 94 5.97 18.72 -27.97
CA VAL A 94 6.59 17.39 -28.05
C VAL A 94 6.58 17.05 -29.54
N PRO A 95 7.73 17.03 -30.24
CA PRO A 95 7.69 16.55 -31.60
C PRO A 95 7.43 15.04 -31.54
N GLU A 96 6.67 14.51 -32.49
CA GLU A 96 6.44 13.08 -32.71
C GLU A 96 7.77 12.39 -33.06
N HIS A 97 8.68 12.31 -32.10
CA HIS A 97 9.99 11.72 -32.27
C HIS A 97 9.94 10.32 -31.67
N THR A 98 10.31 9.36 -32.50
CA THR A 98 10.65 8.02 -32.06
C THR A 98 12.15 7.95 -31.83
N ALA A 99 12.57 7.14 -30.86
CA ALA A 99 13.97 6.83 -30.64
C ALA A 99 14.14 5.33 -30.45
N ARG A 100 15.32 4.83 -30.86
CA ARG A 100 15.77 3.49 -30.48
C ARG A 100 16.32 3.55 -29.07
N LEU A 101 15.80 2.73 -28.17
CA LEU A 101 16.18 2.69 -26.77
C LEU A 101 16.56 1.26 -26.39
N ARG A 102 17.67 1.13 -25.66
CA ARG A 102 18.02 -0.11 -24.97
C ARG A 102 17.49 -0.03 -23.54
N ILE A 103 16.72 -1.02 -23.13
CA ILE A 103 16.16 -1.07 -21.78
C ILE A 103 17.22 -1.64 -20.82
N GLU A 104 17.57 -0.86 -19.80
CA GLU A 104 18.61 -1.21 -18.82
C GLU A 104 18.05 -2.09 -17.70
N SER A 105 16.91 -1.69 -17.12
CA SER A 105 16.31 -2.35 -15.97
C SER A 105 14.80 -2.08 -15.92
N LEU A 106 14.09 -2.73 -15.00
CA LEU A 106 12.76 -2.29 -14.59
C LEU A 106 12.86 -1.51 -13.28
N VAL A 107 11.90 -0.62 -13.04
CA VAL A 107 11.75 0.10 -11.78
C VAL A 107 10.44 -0.28 -11.08
N ALA A 108 10.29 0.15 -9.83
CA ALA A 108 9.01 0.07 -9.13
C ALA A 108 7.91 0.71 -9.97
N GLY A 109 6.77 0.02 -10.07
CA GLY A 109 5.68 0.37 -10.99
C GLY A 109 5.75 -0.32 -12.36
N GLY A 110 6.78 -1.14 -12.64
CA GLY A 110 6.85 -2.00 -13.81
C GLY A 110 7.27 -1.33 -15.12
N ASP A 111 7.59 -0.04 -15.09
CA ASP A 111 8.13 0.68 -16.24
C ASP A 111 9.60 0.26 -16.47
N GLY A 112 9.99 0.09 -17.72
CA GLY A 112 11.39 -0.07 -18.11
C GLY A 112 12.13 1.27 -18.08
N LEU A 113 13.38 1.23 -17.62
CA LEU A 113 14.28 2.36 -17.57
C LEU A 113 15.29 2.26 -18.70
N ALA A 114 15.37 3.29 -19.53
CA ALA A 114 16.40 3.48 -20.53
C ALA A 114 17.08 4.84 -20.31
N ARG A 115 18.28 5.01 -20.87
CA ARG A 115 18.97 6.31 -20.92
C ARG A 115 19.26 6.69 -22.36
N GLU A 116 18.97 7.93 -22.69
CA GLU A 116 19.41 8.52 -23.95
C GLU A 116 20.91 8.83 -23.91
N ALA A 117 21.50 9.06 -25.07
CA ALA A 117 22.90 9.50 -25.18
C ALA A 117 23.18 10.82 -24.43
N SER A 118 22.16 11.65 -24.20
CA SER A 118 22.22 12.87 -23.39
C SER A 118 22.27 12.61 -21.87
N GLY A 119 22.09 11.37 -21.43
CA GLY A 119 21.99 10.98 -20.02
C GLY A 119 20.58 11.09 -19.42
N ARG A 120 19.60 11.61 -20.17
CA ARG A 120 18.20 11.72 -19.73
C ARG A 120 17.57 10.34 -19.53
N VAL A 121 16.85 10.18 -18.42
CA VAL A 121 16.13 8.93 -18.09
C VAL A 121 14.82 8.86 -18.85
N VAL A 122 14.52 7.70 -19.45
CA VAL A 122 13.27 7.44 -20.16
C VAL A 122 12.55 6.26 -19.54
N PHE A 123 11.29 6.48 -19.14
CA PHE A 123 10.40 5.42 -18.65
C PHE A 123 9.55 4.89 -19.80
N VAL A 124 9.60 3.57 -20.02
CA VAL A 124 8.92 2.89 -21.12
C VAL A 124 8.10 1.72 -20.55
N PRO A 125 6.77 1.77 -20.49
CA PRO A 125 5.96 0.65 -20.03
C PRO A 125 5.91 -0.47 -21.07
N GLY A 126 5.70 -1.71 -20.63
CA GLY A 126 5.48 -2.86 -21.54
C GLY A 126 6.74 -3.45 -22.18
N VAL A 127 7.90 -3.18 -21.59
CA VAL A 127 9.22 -3.66 -22.02
C VAL A 127 9.90 -4.48 -20.93
N LEU A 128 10.96 -5.20 -21.30
CA LEU A 128 11.80 -5.99 -20.42
C LEU A 128 13.27 -5.54 -20.47
N PRO A 129 14.06 -5.79 -19.41
CA PRO A 129 15.49 -5.52 -19.42
C PRO A 129 16.20 -6.24 -20.57
N GLY A 130 17.14 -5.55 -21.19
CA GLY A 130 17.91 -6.07 -22.32
C GLY A 130 17.24 -5.93 -23.67
N GLU A 131 15.99 -5.47 -23.75
CA GLU A 131 15.31 -5.25 -25.03
C GLU A 131 15.82 -4.02 -25.77
N GLU A 132 15.82 -4.09 -27.09
CA GLU A 132 15.91 -2.92 -27.96
C GLU A 132 14.55 -2.60 -28.56
N VAL A 133 14.08 -1.37 -28.39
CA VAL A 133 12.75 -0.93 -28.81
C VAL A 133 12.79 0.38 -29.58
N VAL A 134 11.85 0.56 -30.51
CA VAL A 134 11.47 1.87 -31.01
C VAL A 134 10.37 2.41 -30.10
N ALA A 135 10.61 3.53 -29.43
CA ALA A 135 9.66 4.15 -28.53
C ALA A 135 9.31 5.57 -28.98
N ARG A 136 8.03 5.93 -28.92
CA ARG A 136 7.51 7.27 -29.20
C ARG A 136 7.37 8.04 -27.89
N PHE A 137 7.99 9.22 -27.81
CA PHE A 137 7.87 10.06 -26.62
C PHE A 137 6.44 10.60 -26.45
N VAL A 138 5.91 10.49 -25.23
CA VAL A 138 4.60 11.02 -24.83
C VAL A 138 4.78 12.29 -24.00
N THR A 139 5.76 12.29 -23.10
CA THR A 139 6.14 13.47 -22.33
C THR A 139 7.65 13.55 -22.26
N ALA A 140 8.21 14.76 -22.36
CA ALA A 140 9.63 15.00 -22.24
C ALA A 140 9.87 16.20 -21.34
N LYS A 141 10.60 15.99 -20.24
CA LYS A 141 11.13 17.04 -19.37
C LYS A 141 12.65 17.06 -19.48
N ARG A 142 13.31 17.99 -18.79
CA ARG A 142 14.77 18.13 -18.80
C ARG A 142 15.46 16.86 -18.28
N ASP A 143 15.01 16.36 -17.14
CA ASP A 143 15.71 15.31 -16.39
C ASP A 143 15.13 13.91 -16.66
N PHE A 144 13.88 13.82 -17.13
CA PHE A 144 13.24 12.55 -17.51
C PHE A 144 12.23 12.69 -18.65
N ALA A 145 11.89 11.57 -19.28
CA ALA A 145 10.83 11.47 -20.28
C ALA A 145 10.00 10.18 -20.08
N ARG A 146 8.80 10.14 -20.66
CA ARG A 146 7.99 8.91 -20.79
C ARG A 146 7.74 8.63 -22.27
N ALA A 147 7.87 7.38 -22.67
CA ALA A 147 7.64 6.94 -24.04
C ALA A 147 6.74 5.71 -24.07
N GLU A 148 6.09 5.47 -25.21
CA GLU A 148 5.29 4.29 -25.51
C GLU A 148 6.00 3.44 -26.55
N VAL A 149 5.99 2.12 -26.37
CA VAL A 149 6.58 1.17 -27.32
C VAL A 149 5.81 1.21 -28.64
N VAL A 150 6.52 1.42 -29.74
CA VAL A 150 6.00 1.29 -31.10
C VAL A 150 6.34 -0.09 -31.65
N GLU A 151 7.59 -0.52 -31.47
CA GLU A 151 8.10 -1.78 -31.98
C GLU A 151 9.18 -2.34 -31.04
N VAL A 152 9.20 -3.66 -30.84
CA VAL A 152 10.28 -4.36 -30.15
C VAL A 152 11.19 -4.97 -31.21
N LEU A 153 12.41 -4.45 -31.33
CA LEU A 153 13.40 -4.87 -32.33
C LEU A 153 14.14 -6.13 -31.90
N GLU A 154 14.58 -6.14 -30.64
CA GLU A 154 15.22 -7.29 -30.00
C GLU A 154 14.43 -7.68 -28.75
N PRO A 155 13.52 -8.68 -28.84
CA PRO A 155 12.72 -9.10 -27.70
C PRO A 155 13.58 -9.87 -26.68
N SER A 156 13.20 -9.74 -25.41
CA SER A 156 13.80 -10.53 -24.34
C SER A 156 13.47 -12.02 -24.54
N PRO A 157 14.37 -12.96 -24.20
CA PRO A 157 14.09 -14.40 -24.27
C PRO A 157 12.88 -14.85 -23.47
N VAL A 158 12.48 -14.07 -22.47
CA VAL A 158 11.32 -14.33 -21.60
C VAL A 158 10.11 -13.48 -21.97
N ARG A 159 10.10 -12.82 -23.13
CA ARG A 159 8.90 -12.15 -23.66
C ARG A 159 7.93 -13.18 -24.21
N THR A 160 6.65 -13.02 -23.88
CA THR A 160 5.55 -13.83 -24.44
C THR A 160 4.42 -12.95 -24.98
N THR A 161 3.51 -13.55 -25.73
CA THR A 161 2.29 -12.89 -26.21
C THR A 161 1.20 -12.98 -25.15
N PRO A 162 0.59 -11.87 -24.72
CA PRO A 162 -0.52 -11.90 -23.75
C PRO A 162 -1.67 -12.80 -24.22
N PRO A 163 -2.07 -13.83 -23.43
CA PRO A 163 -3.12 -14.75 -23.83
C PRO A 163 -4.54 -14.20 -23.61
N CYS A 164 -4.71 -13.16 -22.80
CA CYS A 164 -6.03 -12.66 -22.41
C CYS A 164 -6.66 -11.76 -23.48
N PRO A 165 -7.88 -12.08 -23.98
CA PRO A 165 -8.58 -11.22 -24.94
C PRO A 165 -8.89 -9.83 -24.38
N ALA A 166 -9.27 -9.72 -23.11
CA ALA A 166 -9.51 -8.43 -22.48
C ALA A 166 -8.25 -7.56 -22.44
N ARG A 167 -7.06 -8.18 -22.24
CA ARG A 167 -5.78 -7.48 -22.31
C ARG A 167 -5.50 -6.98 -23.73
N ALA A 168 -5.77 -7.77 -24.76
CA ALA A 168 -5.66 -7.34 -26.16
C ALA A 168 -6.59 -6.15 -26.50
N ARG A 169 -7.73 -6.01 -25.81
CA ARG A 169 -8.64 -4.85 -25.91
C ARG A 169 -8.21 -3.62 -25.08
N GLY A 170 -7.12 -3.73 -24.32
CA GLY A 170 -6.56 -2.64 -23.52
C GLY A 170 -6.85 -2.71 -22.01
N CYS A 171 -7.32 -3.85 -21.48
CA CYS A 171 -7.54 -4.01 -20.03
C CYS A 171 -6.26 -3.71 -19.23
N GLY A 172 -6.37 -2.85 -18.21
CA GLY A 172 -5.26 -2.46 -17.35
C GLY A 172 -4.96 -3.40 -16.19
N GLY A 173 -5.72 -4.49 -16.02
CA GLY A 173 -5.60 -5.36 -14.84
C GLY A 173 -4.33 -6.21 -14.75
N CYS A 174 -3.71 -6.57 -15.87
CA CYS A 174 -2.55 -7.45 -15.91
C CYS A 174 -1.46 -6.89 -16.85
N ASP A 175 -0.62 -6.01 -16.32
CA ASP A 175 0.35 -5.27 -17.12
C ASP A 175 1.59 -6.06 -17.56
N TRP A 176 1.81 -7.25 -17.00
CA TRP A 176 2.96 -8.11 -17.26
C TRP A 176 2.63 -9.42 -17.99
N GLN A 177 1.45 -9.56 -18.61
CA GLN A 177 1.15 -10.74 -19.45
C GLN A 177 2.10 -10.93 -20.65
N HIS A 178 2.96 -9.95 -20.94
CA HIS A 178 3.99 -10.04 -21.96
C HIS A 178 5.31 -10.64 -21.42
N VAL A 179 5.35 -11.03 -20.16
CA VAL A 179 6.49 -11.65 -19.48
C VAL A 179 6.13 -13.10 -19.18
N ASP A 180 6.99 -14.06 -19.54
CA ASP A 180 6.84 -15.47 -19.20
C ASP A 180 6.58 -15.61 -17.70
N PRO A 181 5.46 -16.22 -17.27
CA PRO A 181 5.14 -16.40 -15.87
C PRO A 181 6.28 -16.98 -15.03
N ALA A 182 7.08 -17.89 -15.58
CA ALA A 182 8.21 -18.50 -14.88
C ALA A 182 9.35 -17.50 -14.58
N ALA A 183 9.45 -16.41 -15.35
CA ALA A 183 10.48 -15.39 -15.19
C ALA A 183 10.03 -14.23 -14.27
N GLN A 184 8.72 -14.05 -14.06
CA GLN A 184 8.17 -12.86 -13.39
C GLN A 184 8.74 -12.65 -11.98
N LEU A 185 8.83 -13.71 -11.16
CA LEU A 185 9.34 -13.60 -9.80
C LEU A 185 10.81 -13.15 -9.74
N GLY A 186 11.65 -13.65 -10.66
CA GLY A 186 13.05 -13.23 -10.74
C GLY A 186 13.18 -11.74 -11.03
N VAL A 187 12.41 -11.25 -12.02
CA VAL A 187 12.34 -9.83 -12.37
C VAL A 187 11.81 -8.98 -11.21
N LYS A 188 10.80 -9.46 -10.48
CA LYS A 188 10.28 -8.79 -9.27
C LYS A 188 11.34 -8.68 -8.17
N ALA A 189 12.09 -9.75 -7.92
CA ALA A 189 13.17 -9.72 -6.93
C ALA A 189 14.27 -8.71 -7.29
N ASP A 190 14.57 -8.53 -8.57
CA ASP A 190 15.54 -7.52 -9.02
C ASP A 190 15.04 -6.08 -8.78
N ILE A 191 13.75 -5.81 -8.94
CA ILE A 191 13.14 -4.52 -8.58
C ILE A 191 13.33 -4.24 -7.08
N VAL A 192 13.12 -5.24 -6.23
CA VAL A 192 13.30 -5.12 -4.77
C VAL A 192 14.75 -4.84 -4.41
N ARG A 193 15.71 -5.57 -5.01
CA ARG A 193 17.15 -5.32 -4.82
C ARG A 193 17.54 -3.90 -5.20
N GLU A 194 17.05 -3.41 -6.34
CA GLU A 194 17.38 -2.07 -6.79
C GLU A 194 16.76 -0.98 -5.90
N ALA A 195 15.53 -1.20 -5.41
CA ALA A 195 14.90 -0.30 -4.45
C ALA A 195 15.69 -0.21 -3.12
N LEU A 196 16.13 -1.34 -2.57
CA LEU A 196 16.96 -1.36 -1.35
C LEU A 196 18.32 -0.70 -1.57
N ARG A 197 18.97 -0.98 -2.71
CA ARG A 197 20.24 -0.37 -3.08
C ARG A 197 20.14 1.16 -3.21
N ARG A 198 19.12 1.68 -3.90
CA ARG A 198 18.99 3.11 -4.19
C ARG A 198 18.35 3.92 -3.06
N THR A 199 17.25 3.42 -2.51
CA THR A 199 16.43 4.17 -1.54
C THR A 199 16.91 3.96 -0.12
N ALA A 200 17.17 2.71 0.28
CA ALA A 200 17.65 2.39 1.63
C ALA A 200 19.17 2.57 1.79
N ARG A 201 19.91 2.69 0.66
CA ARG A 201 21.38 2.65 0.61
C ARG A 201 21.95 1.35 1.21
N LEU A 202 21.24 0.23 0.99
CA LEU A 202 21.63 -1.11 1.43
C LEU A 202 22.01 -1.97 0.21
N PRO A 203 23.20 -1.76 -0.42
CA PRO A 203 23.59 -2.48 -1.62
C PRO A 203 23.81 -3.98 -1.38
N ASP A 204 24.13 -4.37 -0.14
CA ASP A 204 24.41 -5.76 0.26
C ASP A 204 23.21 -6.44 0.93
N ALA A 205 22.02 -5.83 0.86
CA ALA A 205 20.81 -6.42 1.43
C ALA A 205 20.50 -7.78 0.78
N ARG A 206 20.31 -8.80 1.63
CA ARG A 206 19.95 -10.14 1.18
C ARG A 206 18.48 -10.17 0.76
N VAL A 207 18.25 -10.29 -0.54
CA VAL A 207 16.91 -10.46 -1.13
C VAL A 207 16.81 -11.81 -1.83
N ASP A 208 15.94 -12.67 -1.31
CA ASP A 208 15.64 -13.98 -1.90
C ASP A 208 14.35 -13.93 -2.72
N ALA A 209 14.32 -14.67 -3.81
CA ALA A 209 13.07 -14.97 -4.52
C ALA A 209 12.35 -16.09 -3.77
N GLY A 210 11.16 -15.80 -3.24
CA GLY A 210 10.33 -16.76 -2.51
C GLY A 210 9.45 -17.58 -3.44
N GLY A 211 8.14 -17.50 -3.25
CA GLY A 211 7.15 -18.21 -4.07
C GLY A 211 6.34 -17.31 -5.02
N SER A 212 5.62 -17.96 -5.92
CA SER A 212 4.59 -17.36 -6.76
C SER A 212 3.31 -18.19 -6.66
N VAL A 213 2.16 -17.53 -6.63
CA VAL A 213 0.86 -18.22 -6.71
C VAL A 213 0.58 -18.66 -8.15
N PRO A 214 -0.43 -19.51 -8.41
CA PRO A 214 -0.79 -19.86 -9.79
C PRO A 214 -1.03 -18.63 -10.65
N SER A 215 -0.57 -18.67 -11.90
CA SER A 215 -0.63 -17.51 -12.81
C SER A 215 -2.04 -17.08 -13.21
N TRP A 216 -3.01 -17.97 -13.05
CA TRP A 216 -4.40 -17.85 -13.49
C TRP A 216 -5.33 -18.41 -12.42
N GLY A 217 -6.59 -17.98 -12.41
CA GLY A 217 -7.59 -18.52 -11.47
C GLY A 217 -7.37 -18.21 -9.99
N TYR A 218 -6.37 -17.39 -9.65
CA TYR A 218 -5.93 -17.21 -8.26
C TYR A 218 -6.71 -16.11 -7.51
N ARG A 219 -7.33 -15.15 -8.21
CA ARG A 219 -8.03 -14.03 -7.57
C ARG A 219 -9.42 -14.43 -7.12
N THR A 220 -9.65 -14.41 -5.81
CA THR A 220 -10.97 -14.65 -5.21
C THR A 220 -11.75 -13.37 -4.94
N SER A 221 -11.16 -12.20 -5.21
CA SER A 221 -11.86 -10.91 -5.17
C SER A 221 -11.50 -10.02 -6.36
N LEU A 222 -12.52 -9.34 -6.87
CA LEU A 222 -12.41 -8.34 -7.93
C LEU A 222 -13.23 -7.11 -7.59
N ARG A 223 -12.70 -5.94 -7.94
CA ARG A 223 -13.39 -4.66 -7.88
C ARG A 223 -13.47 -4.11 -9.30
N LEU A 224 -14.69 -3.90 -9.77
CA LEU A 224 -15.04 -3.77 -11.17
C LEU A 224 -15.81 -2.48 -11.38
N ALA A 225 -15.42 -1.72 -12.40
CA ALA A 225 -16.28 -0.67 -12.93
C ALA A 225 -17.46 -1.30 -13.68
N VAL A 226 -18.51 -0.51 -13.89
CA VAL A 226 -19.67 -0.91 -14.67
C VAL A 226 -19.75 -0.04 -15.92
N ASP A 227 -19.81 -0.66 -17.11
CA ASP A 227 -19.97 0.09 -18.36
C ASP A 227 -21.42 0.60 -18.55
N ARG A 228 -21.64 1.44 -19.57
CA ARG A 228 -22.98 1.99 -19.86
C ARG A 228 -24.03 0.93 -20.21
N SER A 229 -23.62 -0.26 -20.62
CA SER A 229 -24.53 -1.38 -20.90
C SER A 229 -24.83 -2.23 -19.67
N GLY A 230 -24.12 -1.97 -18.57
CA GLY A 230 -24.22 -2.66 -17.30
C GLY A 230 -23.29 -3.85 -17.16
N ARG A 231 -22.25 -3.98 -18.00
CA ARG A 231 -21.28 -5.07 -17.92
C ARG A 231 -20.15 -4.75 -16.96
N MET A 232 -19.71 -5.78 -16.25
CA MET A 232 -18.50 -5.77 -15.44
C MET A 232 -17.29 -5.42 -16.30
N SER A 233 -16.50 -4.46 -15.83
CA SER A 233 -15.41 -3.87 -16.60
C SER A 233 -14.21 -3.59 -15.72
N LEU A 234 -13.02 -3.70 -16.31
CA LEU A 234 -11.80 -3.11 -15.75
C LEU A 234 -11.45 -1.86 -16.55
N ARG A 235 -10.66 -0.96 -15.98
CA ARG A 235 -10.30 0.30 -16.65
C ARG A 235 -9.06 0.11 -17.53
N ARG A 236 -8.93 0.89 -18.61
CA ARG A 236 -7.65 1.01 -19.34
C ARG A 236 -6.60 1.64 -18.43
N PRO A 237 -5.31 1.30 -18.57
CA PRO A 237 -4.23 1.86 -17.76
C PRO A 237 -4.31 3.40 -17.71
N ARG A 238 -4.26 3.96 -16.51
CA ARG A 238 -4.21 5.42 -16.28
C ARG A 238 -5.41 6.20 -16.85
N THR A 239 -6.57 5.58 -16.99
CA THR A 239 -7.82 6.23 -17.43
C THR A 239 -9.02 5.71 -16.63
N ASN A 240 -10.18 6.37 -16.79
CA ASN A 240 -11.47 5.86 -16.33
C ASN A 240 -12.27 5.16 -17.42
N GLU A 241 -11.65 4.84 -18.56
CA GLU A 241 -12.33 4.22 -19.69
C GLU A 241 -12.55 2.72 -19.41
N PRO A 242 -13.81 2.25 -19.34
CA PRO A 242 -14.10 0.84 -19.06
C PRO A 242 -13.79 -0.05 -20.26
N VAL A 243 -13.21 -1.21 -19.97
CA VAL A 243 -13.00 -2.34 -20.87
C VAL A 243 -13.90 -3.47 -20.37
N PRO A 244 -15.01 -3.74 -21.07
CA PRO A 244 -15.93 -4.81 -20.68
C PRO A 244 -15.23 -6.16 -20.69
N LEU A 245 -15.48 -6.92 -19.64
CA LEU A 245 -14.98 -8.27 -19.47
C LEU A 245 -16.02 -9.27 -19.98
N GLU A 246 -15.53 -10.30 -20.66
CA GLU A 246 -16.28 -11.53 -20.95
C GLU A 246 -15.79 -12.61 -20.00
N HIS A 247 -14.46 -12.74 -19.92
CA HIS A 247 -13.74 -13.54 -18.94
C HIS A 247 -12.52 -12.78 -18.41
N CYS A 248 -12.09 -13.13 -17.20
CA CYS A 248 -10.90 -12.65 -16.53
C CYS A 248 -10.02 -13.85 -16.13
N LEU A 249 -8.95 -14.11 -16.89
CA LEU A 249 -8.11 -15.30 -16.70
C LEU A 249 -7.49 -15.42 -15.30
N VAL A 250 -7.30 -14.31 -14.59
CA VAL A 250 -6.75 -14.32 -13.23
C VAL A 250 -7.81 -14.52 -12.16
N ALA A 251 -9.10 -14.43 -12.50
CA ALA A 251 -10.21 -14.62 -11.58
C ALA A 251 -10.48 -16.11 -11.34
N HIS A 252 -10.80 -16.46 -10.09
CA HIS A 252 -11.30 -17.78 -9.74
C HIS A 252 -12.53 -18.13 -10.60
N PRO A 253 -12.73 -19.39 -11.04
CA PRO A 253 -13.83 -19.74 -11.94
C PRO A 253 -15.23 -19.31 -11.46
N ALA A 254 -15.51 -19.46 -10.17
CA ALA A 254 -16.78 -19.03 -9.58
C ALA A 254 -16.97 -17.50 -9.56
N LEU A 255 -15.87 -16.74 -9.60
CA LEU A 255 -15.87 -15.28 -9.71
C LEU A 255 -15.99 -14.85 -11.17
N ASP A 256 -15.34 -15.57 -12.08
CA ASP A 256 -15.40 -15.36 -13.53
C ASP A 256 -16.82 -15.56 -14.09
N GLU A 257 -17.53 -16.57 -13.59
CA GLU A 257 -18.96 -16.78 -13.89
C GLU A 257 -19.78 -15.52 -13.58
N LEU A 258 -19.57 -14.90 -12.41
CA LEU A 258 -20.28 -13.68 -12.03
C LEU A 258 -19.92 -12.50 -12.93
N VAL A 259 -18.67 -12.40 -13.36
CA VAL A 259 -18.22 -11.39 -14.33
C VAL A 259 -18.94 -11.55 -15.67
N GLU A 260 -19.11 -12.79 -16.13
CA GLU A 260 -19.76 -13.12 -17.40
C GLU A 260 -21.27 -12.82 -17.37
N VAL A 261 -21.98 -13.27 -16.34
CA VAL A 261 -23.45 -13.30 -16.32
C VAL A 261 -24.09 -12.05 -15.73
N VAL A 262 -23.52 -11.47 -14.66
CA VAL A 262 -24.19 -10.41 -13.89
C VAL A 262 -24.20 -9.10 -14.68
N ARG A 263 -25.34 -8.39 -14.65
CA ARG A 263 -25.45 -7.02 -15.15
C ARG A 263 -25.88 -6.09 -14.02
N VAL A 264 -25.22 -4.94 -13.94
CA VAL A 264 -25.47 -3.93 -12.91
C VAL A 264 -25.71 -2.57 -13.57
N ARG A 265 -26.65 -1.78 -13.07
CA ARG A 265 -26.82 -0.37 -13.46
C ARG A 265 -26.96 0.50 -12.22
N GLY A 266 -26.53 1.75 -12.34
CA GLY A 266 -26.62 2.73 -11.24
C GLY A 266 -25.49 2.63 -10.20
N ALA A 267 -24.58 1.64 -10.31
CA ALA A 267 -23.40 1.53 -9.47
C ALA A 267 -22.17 2.17 -10.15
N ASP A 268 -21.30 2.80 -9.35
CA ASP A 268 -19.99 3.28 -9.78
C ASP A 268 -18.97 2.13 -9.84
N GLU A 269 -19.06 1.23 -8.86
CA GLU A 269 -18.14 0.13 -8.69
C GLU A 269 -18.83 -1.05 -8.00
N VAL A 270 -18.49 -2.26 -8.45
CA VAL A 270 -19.00 -3.52 -7.89
C VAL A 270 -17.81 -4.34 -7.42
N SER A 271 -17.89 -4.79 -6.19
CA SER A 271 -16.90 -5.67 -5.57
C SER A 271 -17.50 -7.07 -5.46
N LEU A 272 -16.83 -8.03 -6.08
CA LEU A 272 -17.16 -9.44 -6.06
C LEU A 272 -16.14 -10.18 -5.18
N ARG A 273 -16.61 -11.19 -4.46
CA ARG A 273 -15.76 -12.06 -3.65
C ARG A 273 -16.28 -13.50 -3.66
N VAL A 274 -15.38 -14.47 -3.62
CA VAL A 274 -15.70 -15.88 -3.41
C VAL A 274 -14.80 -16.46 -2.31
N GLY A 275 -15.33 -17.35 -1.48
CA GLY A 275 -14.51 -18.20 -0.61
C GLY A 275 -14.10 -19.45 -1.39
N ALA A 276 -12.83 -19.60 -1.77
CA ALA A 276 -12.45 -20.67 -2.72
C ALA A 276 -12.70 -22.07 -2.15
N ALA A 277 -12.53 -22.24 -0.84
CA ALA A 277 -12.77 -23.51 -0.15
C ALA A 277 -14.24 -23.74 0.21
N THR A 278 -15.01 -22.67 0.48
CA THR A 278 -16.40 -22.78 0.95
C THR A 278 -17.43 -22.72 -0.18
N GLY A 279 -17.05 -22.16 -1.34
CA GLY A 279 -17.95 -21.89 -2.44
C GLY A 279 -18.90 -20.71 -2.19
N GLU A 280 -18.78 -20.02 -1.06
CA GLU A 280 -19.58 -18.83 -0.76
C GLU A 280 -19.25 -17.72 -1.75
N ARG A 281 -20.27 -17.00 -2.22
CA ARG A 281 -20.11 -15.90 -3.18
C ARG A 281 -20.79 -14.66 -2.64
N SER A 282 -20.14 -13.51 -2.74
CA SER A 282 -20.72 -12.24 -2.34
C SER A 282 -20.47 -11.13 -3.35
N MET A 283 -21.40 -10.16 -3.33
CA MET A 283 -21.34 -8.96 -4.14
C MET A 283 -21.80 -7.76 -3.33
N TRP A 284 -21.02 -6.68 -3.37
CA TRP A 284 -21.41 -5.37 -2.83
C TRP A 284 -21.00 -4.27 -3.82
N TRP A 285 -21.56 -3.08 -3.69
CA TRP A 285 -21.32 -2.00 -4.65
C TRP A 285 -21.31 -0.62 -3.98
N THR A 286 -20.69 0.33 -4.64
CA THR A 286 -20.84 1.75 -4.37
C THR A 286 -21.66 2.40 -5.48
N ALA A 287 -22.47 3.38 -5.11
CA ALA A 287 -23.35 4.08 -6.04
C ALA A 287 -23.47 5.57 -5.63
N PRO A 288 -23.78 6.46 -6.58
CA PRO A 288 -24.06 7.85 -6.26
C PRO A 288 -25.24 7.97 -5.28
N PRO A 289 -25.25 8.97 -4.39
CA PRO A 289 -26.37 9.20 -3.49
C PRO A 289 -27.71 9.29 -4.24
N GLY A 290 -28.69 8.48 -3.81
CA GLY A 290 -30.02 8.44 -4.44
C GLY A 290 -30.11 7.67 -5.76
N ALA A 291 -29.04 6.98 -6.18
CA ALA A 291 -29.09 6.10 -7.35
C ALA A 291 -29.85 4.80 -7.05
N ASP A 292 -30.80 4.46 -7.92
CA ASP A 292 -31.44 3.15 -7.91
C ASP A 292 -30.51 2.14 -8.60
N VAL A 293 -30.01 1.17 -7.84
CA VAL A 293 -29.14 0.12 -8.35
C VAL A 293 -29.98 -1.06 -8.83
N GLU A 294 -29.89 -1.35 -10.13
CA GLU A 294 -30.57 -2.48 -10.76
C GLU A 294 -29.57 -3.62 -10.97
N LEU A 295 -29.88 -4.79 -10.42
CA LEU A 295 -29.11 -6.03 -10.60
C LEU A 295 -29.91 -6.99 -11.49
N ARG A 296 -29.25 -7.61 -12.47
CA ARG A 296 -29.84 -8.67 -13.31
C ARG A 296 -28.91 -9.88 -13.36
N ASP A 297 -29.55 -11.04 -13.51
CA ASP A 297 -28.88 -12.33 -13.72
C ASP A 297 -27.93 -12.71 -12.56
N VAL A 298 -28.24 -12.24 -11.34
CA VAL A 298 -27.52 -12.59 -10.12
C VAL A 298 -27.95 -14.00 -9.68
N PRO A 299 -27.03 -14.97 -9.56
CA PRO A 299 -27.35 -16.29 -9.03
C PRO A 299 -27.90 -16.23 -7.60
N ALA A 300 -28.83 -17.13 -7.26
CA ALA A 300 -29.56 -17.10 -5.99
C ALA A 300 -28.70 -17.35 -4.74
N ASP A 301 -27.52 -17.95 -4.91
CA ASP A 301 -26.56 -18.24 -3.85
C ASP A 301 -25.57 -17.08 -3.57
N VAL A 302 -25.66 -15.98 -4.30
CA VAL A 302 -24.81 -14.80 -4.07
C VAL A 302 -25.38 -13.95 -2.94
N SER A 303 -24.59 -13.76 -1.89
CA SER A 303 -24.91 -12.84 -0.79
C SER A 303 -24.70 -11.39 -1.21
N LEU A 304 -25.69 -10.53 -0.97
CA LEU A 304 -25.71 -9.15 -1.48
C LEU A 304 -25.59 -8.10 -0.39
N GLY A 305 -24.93 -6.99 -0.73
CA GLY A 305 -24.87 -5.78 0.08
C GLY A 305 -23.63 -5.69 0.98
N GLU A 306 -23.51 -4.59 1.70
CA GLU A 306 -22.32 -4.26 2.50
C GLU A 306 -22.08 -5.25 3.66
N SER A 307 -23.15 -5.87 4.17
CA SER A 307 -23.08 -6.91 5.21
C SER A 307 -22.78 -8.30 4.66
N ALA A 308 -22.63 -8.48 3.35
CA ALA A 308 -22.30 -9.76 2.76
C ALA A 308 -20.88 -10.18 3.18
N VAL A 309 -20.77 -11.44 3.60
CA VAL A 309 -19.52 -12.04 4.07
C VAL A 309 -19.23 -13.32 3.28
N VAL A 310 -17.95 -13.66 3.18
CA VAL A 310 -17.51 -15.00 2.80
C VAL A 310 -16.48 -15.47 3.83
N HIS A 311 -16.17 -16.75 3.81
CA HIS A 311 -15.10 -17.35 4.59
C HIS A 311 -14.00 -17.86 3.65
N GLU A 312 -12.77 -17.46 3.95
CA GLU A 312 -11.58 -18.02 3.34
C GLU A 312 -10.92 -19.00 4.31
N VAL A 313 -10.29 -20.05 3.78
CA VAL A 313 -9.57 -21.02 4.59
C VAL A 313 -8.08 -20.86 4.30
N VAL A 314 -7.30 -20.56 5.35
CA VAL A 314 -5.85 -20.38 5.27
C VAL A 314 -5.22 -21.17 6.41
N GLU A 315 -4.27 -22.06 6.11
CA GLU A 315 -3.60 -22.92 7.11
C GLU A 315 -4.62 -23.67 8.01
N GLY A 316 -5.75 -24.09 7.43
CA GLY A 316 -6.84 -24.78 8.14
C GLY A 316 -7.67 -23.89 9.08
N ARG A 317 -7.43 -22.58 9.12
CA ARG A 317 -8.22 -21.60 9.88
C ARG A 317 -9.26 -20.96 8.94
N SER A 318 -10.53 -20.94 9.38
CA SER A 318 -11.61 -20.24 8.67
C SER A 318 -11.62 -18.79 9.09
N LEU A 319 -11.51 -17.88 8.12
CA LEU A 319 -11.45 -16.44 8.29
C LEU A 319 -12.69 -15.81 7.64
N ARG A 320 -13.56 -15.21 8.45
CA ARG A 320 -14.65 -14.36 7.96
C ARG A 320 -14.06 -13.11 7.34
N VAL A 321 -14.54 -12.77 6.14
CA VAL A 321 -14.16 -11.58 5.38
C VAL A 321 -15.42 -10.88 4.90
N SER A 322 -15.71 -9.71 5.46
CA SER A 322 -16.80 -8.85 5.01
C SER A 322 -16.49 -8.21 3.66
N GLY A 323 -17.52 -7.83 2.91
CA GLY A 323 -17.38 -7.19 1.59
C GLY A 323 -16.46 -5.97 1.61
N ALA A 324 -16.62 -5.09 2.60
CA ALA A 324 -15.83 -3.87 2.79
C ALA A 324 -14.42 -4.11 3.38
N SER A 325 -14.10 -5.34 3.83
CA SER A 325 -12.82 -5.68 4.43
C SER A 325 -11.79 -6.09 3.36
N PHE A 326 -10.53 -5.75 3.60
CA PHE A 326 -9.42 -6.25 2.78
C PHE A 326 -9.14 -7.72 3.08
N PHE A 327 -8.69 -8.44 2.06
CA PHE A 327 -8.06 -9.75 2.18
C PHE A 327 -7.06 -9.91 1.04
N GLN A 328 -6.13 -10.85 1.20
CA GLN A 328 -5.17 -11.21 0.16
C GLN A 328 -5.87 -11.62 -1.14
N SER A 329 -5.14 -11.59 -2.27
CA SER A 329 -5.71 -11.81 -3.60
C SER A 329 -6.47 -13.14 -3.74
N GLY A 330 -6.10 -14.14 -2.95
CA GLY A 330 -6.81 -15.38 -2.70
C GLY A 330 -6.11 -16.18 -1.60
N PRO A 331 -6.62 -17.38 -1.25
CA PRO A 331 -6.05 -18.20 -0.18
C PRO A 331 -4.61 -18.62 -0.46
N ALA A 332 -4.26 -18.94 -1.71
CA ALA A 332 -2.88 -19.28 -2.08
C ALA A 332 -1.89 -18.13 -1.80
N ALA A 333 -2.33 -16.87 -2.00
CA ALA A 333 -1.52 -15.70 -1.66
C ALA A 333 -1.42 -15.52 -0.14
N ALA A 334 -2.52 -15.72 0.59
CA ALA A 334 -2.55 -15.67 2.04
C ALA A 334 -1.62 -16.73 2.67
N GLU A 335 -1.67 -17.98 2.19
CA GLU A 335 -0.80 -19.07 2.67
C GLU A 335 0.67 -18.78 2.38
N LEU A 336 0.98 -18.23 1.21
CA LEU A 336 2.36 -17.88 0.84
C LEU A 336 2.93 -16.76 1.72
N VAL A 337 2.17 -15.70 1.98
CA VAL A 337 2.64 -14.63 2.88
C VAL A 337 2.70 -15.10 4.34
N VAL A 338 1.73 -15.88 4.81
CA VAL A 338 1.70 -16.46 6.16
C VAL A 338 2.90 -17.38 6.40
N SER A 339 3.20 -18.29 5.47
CA SER A 339 4.36 -19.18 5.59
C SER A 339 5.69 -18.41 5.57
N THR A 340 5.78 -17.33 4.79
CA THR A 340 6.96 -16.46 4.75
C THR A 340 7.11 -15.66 6.03
N VAL A 341 6.04 -15.07 6.57
CA VAL A 341 6.04 -14.37 7.86
C VAL A 341 6.41 -15.33 8.99
N ARG A 342 5.86 -16.55 9.02
CA ARG A 342 6.23 -17.59 9.99
C ARG A 342 7.72 -17.93 9.90
N SER A 343 8.23 -18.12 8.67
CA SER A 343 9.65 -18.46 8.45
C SER A 343 10.59 -17.33 8.86
N LEU A 344 10.23 -16.07 8.63
CA LEU A 344 11.05 -14.90 8.98
C LEU A 344 10.89 -14.48 10.44
N GLY A 345 9.73 -14.76 11.04
CA GLY A 345 9.50 -14.62 12.47
C GLY A 345 10.30 -15.62 13.30
N GLY A 346 10.61 -16.80 12.74
CA GLY A 346 11.56 -17.75 13.31
C GLY A 346 11.15 -18.29 14.68
N ASP A 347 12.15 -18.65 15.48
CA ASP A 347 11.96 -19.18 16.84
C ASP A 347 11.36 -18.11 17.77
N GLU A 348 11.64 -16.82 17.52
CA GLU A 348 11.09 -15.73 18.33
C GLU A 348 9.58 -15.64 18.20
N LEU A 349 9.03 -15.80 16.99
CA LEU A 349 7.59 -15.82 16.78
C LEU A 349 6.96 -17.11 17.30
N ALA A 350 7.64 -18.25 17.14
CA ALA A 350 7.16 -19.55 17.63
C ALA A 350 7.10 -19.60 19.17
N ALA A 351 7.99 -18.89 19.86
CA ALA A 351 8.05 -18.81 21.32
C ALA A 351 7.48 -17.50 21.90
N ALA A 352 6.86 -16.64 21.08
CA ALA A 352 6.39 -15.33 21.50
C ALA A 352 5.26 -15.45 22.54
N GLY A 353 5.44 -14.78 23.68
CA GLY A 353 4.38 -14.60 24.67
C GLY A 353 3.42 -13.48 24.28
N THR A 354 3.92 -12.42 23.64
CA THR A 354 3.13 -11.30 23.12
C THR A 354 3.56 -10.91 21.71
N VAL A 355 2.60 -10.94 20.78
CA VAL A 355 2.76 -10.49 19.39
C VAL A 355 1.91 -9.26 19.14
N VAL A 356 2.46 -8.27 18.46
CA VAL A 356 1.69 -7.15 17.91
C VAL A 356 1.46 -7.42 16.43
N ASP A 357 0.19 -7.44 16.01
CA ASP A 357 -0.23 -7.51 14.61
C ASP A 357 -0.70 -6.11 14.17
N ALA A 358 0.22 -5.34 13.60
CA ALA A 358 0.01 -3.95 13.20
C ALA A 358 -0.52 -3.87 11.78
N TYR A 359 -1.61 -3.10 11.59
CA TYR A 359 -2.41 -3.12 10.37
C TYR A 359 -3.01 -4.52 10.12
N GLY A 360 -3.44 -5.18 11.20
CA GLY A 360 -3.75 -6.62 11.17
C GLY A 360 -5.00 -7.00 10.37
N GLY A 361 -5.77 -6.02 9.86
CA GLY A 361 -6.92 -6.28 9.00
C GLY A 361 -7.93 -7.20 9.66
N VAL A 362 -8.35 -8.25 8.94
CA VAL A 362 -9.27 -9.28 9.43
C VAL A 362 -8.60 -10.28 10.40
N GLY A 363 -7.34 -10.06 10.79
CA GLY A 363 -6.57 -10.90 11.69
C GLY A 363 -5.93 -12.11 11.02
N LEU A 364 -5.44 -11.95 9.78
CA LEU A 364 -4.78 -13.03 9.04
C LEU A 364 -3.59 -13.58 9.82
N PHE A 365 -2.61 -12.75 10.18
CA PHE A 365 -1.41 -13.18 10.90
C PHE A 365 -1.74 -13.55 12.34
N ALA A 366 -2.50 -12.70 13.05
CA ALA A 366 -2.96 -12.99 14.40
C ALA A 366 -3.63 -14.37 14.56
N THR A 367 -4.36 -14.85 13.55
CA THR A 367 -5.05 -16.16 13.59
C THR A 367 -4.16 -17.33 13.15
N THR A 368 -3.12 -17.09 12.35
CA THR A 368 -2.39 -18.14 11.62
C THR A 368 -0.93 -18.32 12.06
N VAL A 369 -0.26 -17.28 12.57
CA VAL A 369 1.16 -17.35 12.95
C VAL A 369 1.38 -17.24 14.46
N VAL A 370 0.44 -16.67 15.20
CA VAL A 370 0.55 -16.55 16.67
C VAL A 370 0.34 -17.92 17.31
N PRO A 371 1.22 -18.36 18.23
CA PRO A 371 1.04 -19.60 18.97
C PRO A 371 -0.29 -19.63 19.74
N ASP A 372 -0.93 -20.81 19.87
CA ASP A 372 -2.22 -20.95 20.57
C ASP A 372 -2.11 -20.51 22.06
N ASP A 373 -0.92 -20.57 22.66
CA ASP A 373 -0.61 -20.09 24.01
C ASP A 373 -0.07 -18.66 24.08
N GLY A 374 0.29 -18.06 22.94
CA GLY A 374 0.70 -16.67 22.81
C GLY A 374 -0.48 -15.70 22.90
N SER A 375 -0.17 -14.46 23.28
CA SER A 375 -1.11 -13.34 23.27
C SER A 375 -0.89 -12.44 22.07
N VAL A 376 -1.95 -11.86 21.51
CA VAL A 376 -1.90 -10.96 20.36
C VAL A 376 -2.62 -9.64 20.63
N ILE A 377 -1.99 -8.55 20.22
CA ILE A 377 -2.61 -7.22 20.14
C ILE A 377 -2.68 -6.85 18.66
N LEU A 378 -3.89 -6.92 18.11
CA LEU A 378 -4.15 -6.54 16.74
C LEU A 378 -4.56 -5.06 16.71
N VAL A 379 -3.86 -4.25 15.92
CA VAL A 379 -4.14 -2.81 15.76
C VAL A 379 -4.61 -2.57 14.33
N GLU A 380 -5.84 -2.09 14.17
CA GLU A 380 -6.50 -1.93 12.87
C GLU A 380 -7.42 -0.70 12.86
N GLY A 381 -7.42 0.08 11.78
CA GLY A 381 -8.23 1.30 11.67
C GLY A 381 -9.64 1.06 11.14
N SER A 382 -9.79 0.07 10.26
CA SER A 382 -11.03 -0.25 9.57
C SER A 382 -12.07 -0.89 10.50
N PRO A 383 -13.28 -0.34 10.59
CA PRO A 383 -14.34 -0.88 11.44
C PRO A 383 -14.77 -2.29 11.04
N SER A 384 -14.94 -2.54 9.74
CA SER A 384 -15.34 -3.84 9.20
C SER A 384 -14.27 -4.90 9.45
N ALA A 385 -13.00 -4.54 9.24
CA ALA A 385 -11.87 -5.43 9.48
C ALA A 385 -11.73 -5.78 10.97
N CYS A 386 -11.88 -4.79 11.87
CA CYS A 386 -11.92 -5.05 13.32
C CYS A 386 -13.03 -6.04 13.70
N GLN A 387 -14.25 -5.86 13.16
CA GLN A 387 -15.37 -6.78 13.43
C GLN A 387 -15.07 -8.19 12.94
N ASP A 388 -14.43 -8.34 11.79
CA ASP A 388 -13.99 -9.63 11.26
C ASP A 388 -12.89 -10.25 12.13
N ALA A 389 -11.86 -9.49 12.50
CA ALA A 389 -10.80 -9.92 13.40
C ALA A 389 -11.33 -10.38 14.75
N GLU A 390 -12.33 -9.69 15.28
CA GLU A 390 -13.01 -10.05 16.51
C GLU A 390 -13.64 -11.45 16.48
N VAL A 391 -14.18 -11.86 15.33
CA VAL A 391 -14.75 -13.20 15.11
C VAL A 391 -13.64 -14.21 14.82
N ASN A 392 -12.68 -13.85 13.97
CA ASN A 392 -11.59 -14.74 13.55
C ASN A 392 -10.69 -15.12 14.74
N LEU A 393 -10.48 -14.19 15.68
CA LEU A 393 -9.69 -14.38 16.89
C LEU A 393 -10.47 -14.94 18.08
N GLN A 394 -11.71 -15.41 17.89
CA GLN A 394 -12.57 -15.87 18.99
C GLN A 394 -11.87 -16.86 19.93
N ARG A 395 -11.05 -17.77 19.41
CA ARG A 395 -10.29 -18.73 20.23
C ARG A 395 -9.32 -18.03 21.19
N HIS A 396 -8.46 -17.14 20.69
CA HIS A 396 -7.54 -16.37 21.55
C HIS A 396 -8.30 -15.42 22.49
N ARG A 397 -9.39 -14.81 22.03
CA ARG A 397 -10.20 -13.89 22.85
C ARG A 397 -10.86 -14.59 24.03
N THR A 398 -11.47 -15.76 23.81
CA THR A 398 -12.09 -16.55 24.89
C THR A 398 -11.07 -17.05 25.92
N ALA A 399 -9.81 -17.20 25.52
CA ALA A 399 -8.69 -17.51 26.41
C ALA A 399 -8.10 -16.27 27.12
N GLY A 400 -8.60 -15.06 26.85
CA GLY A 400 -8.04 -13.81 27.38
C GLY A 400 -6.70 -13.40 26.76
N ARG A 401 -6.39 -13.92 25.56
CA ARG A 401 -5.10 -13.79 24.86
C ARG A 401 -5.17 -12.93 23.60
N ALA A 402 -6.29 -12.27 23.31
CA ALA A 402 -6.37 -11.38 22.15
C ALA A 402 -7.09 -10.07 22.48
N ALA A 403 -6.48 -8.97 22.05
CA ALA A 403 -7.09 -7.65 22.03
C ALA A 403 -7.12 -7.11 20.59
N VAL A 404 -8.31 -6.72 20.12
CA VAL A 404 -8.48 -5.99 18.87
C VAL A 404 -8.64 -4.51 19.21
N VAL A 405 -7.69 -3.69 18.78
CA VAL A 405 -7.62 -2.26 19.07
C VAL A 405 -7.96 -1.50 17.80
N ARG A 406 -9.14 -0.86 17.78
CA ARG A 406 -9.55 0.00 16.68
C ARG A 406 -8.82 1.34 16.75
N SER A 407 -7.70 1.46 16.03
CA SER A 407 -6.84 2.64 16.02
C SER A 407 -5.95 2.64 14.77
N SER A 408 -5.50 3.82 14.34
CA SER A 408 -4.33 3.87 13.48
C SER A 408 -3.09 3.45 14.29
N VAL A 409 -2.11 2.81 13.64
CA VAL A 409 -0.87 2.37 14.31
C VAL A 409 -0.06 3.57 14.80
N GLU A 410 -0.08 4.69 14.08
CA GLU A 410 0.63 5.92 14.41
C GLU A 410 0.11 6.57 15.69
N SER A 411 -1.18 6.38 16.01
CA SER A 411 -1.84 6.95 17.20
C SER A 411 -2.00 5.96 18.35
N TRP A 412 -1.72 4.67 18.11
CA TRP A 412 -1.79 3.63 19.11
C TRP A 412 -0.70 3.81 20.19
N ARG A 413 -1.04 3.51 21.44
CA ARG A 413 -0.07 3.52 22.55
C ARG A 413 0.66 2.18 22.58
N PRO A 414 1.96 2.14 22.27
CA PRO A 414 2.69 0.89 22.18
C PRO A 414 2.87 0.24 23.54
N VAL A 415 2.92 -1.09 23.53
CA VAL A 415 3.27 -1.93 24.68
C VAL A 415 4.45 -2.83 24.33
N ARG A 416 5.14 -3.33 25.36
CA ARG A 416 6.20 -4.34 25.19
C ARG A 416 5.67 -5.55 24.42
N ALA A 417 6.41 -5.99 23.41
CA ALA A 417 6.10 -7.18 22.62
C ALA A 417 7.36 -7.99 22.35
N ASP A 418 7.20 -9.29 22.10
CA ASP A 418 8.31 -10.18 21.71
C ASP A 418 8.54 -10.13 20.20
N VAL A 419 7.46 -10.00 19.42
CA VAL A 419 7.48 -9.86 17.96
C VAL A 419 6.45 -8.85 17.50
N VAL A 420 6.81 -8.03 16.51
CA VAL A 420 5.86 -7.24 15.72
C VAL A 420 5.75 -7.84 14.32
N VAL A 421 4.53 -8.09 13.86
CA VAL A 421 4.22 -8.28 12.44
C VAL A 421 3.50 -7.03 11.97
N ALA A 422 3.95 -6.42 10.87
CA ALA A 422 3.35 -5.21 10.31
C ALA A 422 3.09 -5.38 8.81
N ASP A 423 1.85 -5.10 8.38
CA ASP A 423 1.42 -5.16 6.96
C ASP A 423 0.73 -3.86 6.54
N PRO A 424 1.48 -2.73 6.45
CA PRO A 424 0.90 -1.45 6.06
C PRO A 424 0.41 -1.41 4.61
N SER A 425 -0.37 -0.38 4.32
CA SER A 425 -0.76 -0.05 2.93
C SER A 425 0.45 0.28 2.03
N ARG A 426 0.20 0.52 0.74
CA ARG A 426 1.22 0.92 -0.27
C ARG A 426 2.08 2.11 0.12
N GLN A 427 1.59 2.98 1.02
CA GLN A 427 2.38 4.11 1.50
C GLN A 427 3.53 3.69 2.41
N GLY A 428 3.53 2.46 2.92
CA GLY A 428 4.44 1.95 3.93
C GLY A 428 4.09 2.45 5.34
N LEU A 429 5.00 2.23 6.29
CA LEU A 429 4.91 2.66 7.68
C LEU A 429 5.08 4.19 7.81
N GLY A 430 6.12 4.74 7.18
CA GLY A 430 6.55 6.12 7.44
C GLY A 430 7.08 6.34 8.87
N ALA A 431 7.61 7.53 9.11
CA ALA A 431 8.31 7.83 10.37
C ALA A 431 7.43 7.71 11.64
N PRO A 432 6.15 8.16 11.65
CA PRO A 432 5.30 8.03 12.84
C PRO A 432 5.03 6.57 13.24
N ALA A 433 4.66 5.71 12.30
CA ALA A 433 4.42 4.30 12.60
C ALA A 433 5.70 3.58 13.02
N VAL A 434 6.83 3.85 12.35
CA VAL A 434 8.14 3.30 12.76
C VAL A 434 8.47 3.68 14.20
N ALA A 435 8.25 4.92 14.62
CA ALA A 435 8.48 5.35 15.99
C ALA A 435 7.59 4.60 16.99
N THR A 436 6.29 4.45 16.68
CA THR A 436 5.35 3.69 17.52
C THR A 436 5.74 2.22 17.63
N LEU A 437 6.03 1.56 16.51
CA LEU A 437 6.41 0.15 16.49
C LEU A 437 7.76 -0.07 17.19
N ALA A 438 8.75 0.81 16.99
CA ALA A 438 10.05 0.73 17.67
C ALA A 438 9.93 0.81 19.20
N ALA A 439 8.96 1.58 19.70
CA ALA A 439 8.66 1.72 21.12
C ALA A 439 7.97 0.50 21.76
N THR A 440 7.58 -0.51 20.98
CA THR A 440 7.25 -1.84 21.52
C THR A 440 8.48 -2.58 22.05
N GLU A 441 9.68 -2.11 21.67
CA GLU A 441 10.98 -2.71 22.02
C GLU A 441 11.11 -4.19 21.61
N ALA A 442 10.31 -4.64 20.63
CA ALA A 442 10.39 -6.01 20.15
C ALA A 442 11.79 -6.31 19.59
N PRO A 443 12.42 -7.44 19.97
CA PRO A 443 13.69 -7.85 19.39
C PRO A 443 13.59 -8.16 17.89
N VAL A 444 12.42 -8.61 17.43
CA VAL A 444 12.17 -8.97 16.03
C VAL A 444 10.94 -8.24 15.49
N MET A 445 11.07 -7.69 14.29
CA MET A 445 9.94 -7.21 13.49
C MET A 445 9.92 -7.90 12.14
N VAL A 446 8.73 -8.34 11.71
CA VAL A 446 8.47 -8.82 10.36
C VAL A 446 7.61 -7.80 9.65
N LEU A 447 8.17 -7.14 8.63
CA LEU A 447 7.47 -6.15 7.81
C LEU A 447 7.07 -6.77 6.48
N VAL A 448 5.79 -6.71 6.15
CA VAL A 448 5.21 -7.03 4.84
C VAL A 448 5.00 -5.71 4.09
N GLY A 449 5.35 -5.67 2.80
CA GLY A 449 5.26 -4.44 2.02
C GLY A 449 4.96 -4.71 0.55
N CYS A 450 3.87 -4.11 0.06
CA CYS A 450 3.38 -4.27 -1.31
C CYS A 450 3.94 -3.25 -2.31
N ASP A 451 4.77 -2.31 -1.84
CA ASP A 451 5.55 -1.39 -2.68
C ASP A 451 7.05 -1.45 -2.30
N PRO A 452 7.94 -1.78 -3.25
CA PRO A 452 9.36 -1.99 -2.94
C PRO A 452 10.10 -0.70 -2.56
N VAL A 453 9.64 0.48 -3.02
CA VAL A 453 10.28 1.76 -2.68
C VAL A 453 9.87 2.21 -1.28
N ALA A 454 8.59 2.08 -0.94
CA ALA A 454 8.10 2.32 0.42
C ALA A 454 8.76 1.37 1.42
N PHE A 455 8.83 0.07 1.10
CA PHE A 455 9.54 -0.92 1.91
C PHE A 455 11.01 -0.53 2.13
N ALA A 456 11.74 -0.13 1.07
CA ALA A 456 13.12 0.30 1.18
C ALA A 456 13.29 1.58 2.02
N ARG A 457 12.39 2.55 1.88
CA ARG A 457 12.37 3.75 2.73
C ARG A 457 12.16 3.37 4.20
N ASP A 458 11.19 2.50 4.48
CA ASP A 458 10.88 2.06 5.84
C ASP A 458 12.00 1.21 6.45
N ALA A 459 12.71 0.42 5.64
CA ALA A 459 13.93 -0.26 6.07
C ALA A 459 15.01 0.74 6.54
N GLY A 460 15.17 1.86 5.84
CA GLY A 460 16.05 2.95 6.27
C GLY A 460 15.59 3.65 7.56
N LEU A 461 14.28 3.85 7.73
CA LEU A 461 13.70 4.42 8.95
C LEU A 461 13.85 3.47 10.15
N LEU A 462 13.64 2.17 9.95
CA LEU A 462 13.86 1.13 10.96
C LEU A 462 15.34 1.05 11.35
N ALA A 463 16.27 1.17 10.40
CA ALA A 463 17.70 1.30 10.67
C ALA A 463 18.02 2.51 11.56
N ALA A 464 17.44 3.67 11.27
CA ALA A 464 17.57 4.84 12.13
C ALA A 464 16.96 4.65 13.53
N ALA A 465 15.97 3.76 13.66
CA ALA A 465 15.33 3.39 14.93
C ALA A 465 16.04 2.24 15.67
N GLY A 466 17.20 1.76 15.18
CA GLY A 466 18.00 0.73 15.83
C GLY A 466 17.64 -0.71 15.42
N TYR A 467 17.05 -0.90 14.24
CA TYR A 467 16.78 -2.22 13.68
C TYR A 467 17.61 -2.48 12.42
N ARG A 468 18.21 -3.65 12.31
CA ARG A 468 18.92 -4.08 11.10
C ARG A 468 18.02 -4.98 10.26
N LEU A 469 17.94 -4.71 8.95
CA LEU A 469 17.37 -5.67 7.99
C LEU A 469 18.30 -6.88 7.89
N ASP A 470 17.85 -8.05 8.36
CA ASP A 470 18.59 -9.30 8.25
C ASP A 470 18.38 -9.93 6.86
N ARG A 471 17.12 -10.08 6.46
CA ARG A 471 16.73 -10.76 5.22
C ARG A 471 15.42 -10.23 4.68
N ALA A 472 15.29 -10.13 3.37
CA ALA A 472 14.05 -9.86 2.66
C ALA A 472 13.71 -10.99 1.66
N VAL A 473 12.44 -11.28 1.50
CA VAL A 473 11.91 -12.27 0.55
C VAL A 473 10.88 -11.59 -0.35
N ALA A 474 11.12 -11.62 -1.66
CA ALA A 474 10.16 -11.17 -2.66
C ALA A 474 9.18 -12.31 -2.98
N LEU A 475 7.89 -12.00 -2.98
CA LEU A 475 6.81 -12.93 -3.31
C LEU A 475 5.99 -12.39 -4.48
N ASP A 476 5.48 -13.31 -5.29
CA ASP A 476 4.58 -13.01 -6.38
C ASP A 476 3.14 -13.42 -6.02
N LEU A 477 2.46 -12.52 -5.30
CA LEU A 477 1.04 -12.66 -4.91
C LEU A 477 0.07 -12.16 -5.99
N PHE A 478 0.62 -11.52 -7.02
CA PHE A 478 -0.12 -10.97 -8.15
C PHE A 478 0.60 -11.26 -9.48
N PRO A 479 0.67 -12.53 -9.91
CA PRO A 479 1.22 -12.87 -11.22
C PRO A 479 0.49 -12.10 -12.32
N GLN A 480 1.18 -11.91 -13.44
CA GLN A 480 0.72 -11.09 -14.58
C GLN A 480 0.65 -9.58 -14.30
N THR A 481 1.09 -9.14 -13.12
CA THR A 481 1.21 -7.72 -12.77
C THR A 481 2.64 -7.38 -12.34
N HIS A 482 3.00 -6.10 -12.37
CA HIS A 482 4.26 -5.61 -11.80
C HIS A 482 4.32 -5.64 -10.27
N HIS A 483 3.20 -5.87 -9.58
CA HIS A 483 3.17 -5.83 -8.11
C HIS A 483 4.04 -6.96 -7.53
N VAL A 484 4.83 -6.61 -6.53
CA VAL A 484 5.68 -7.53 -5.77
C VAL A 484 5.41 -7.29 -4.30
N GLU A 485 5.25 -8.38 -3.56
CA GLU A 485 5.18 -8.33 -2.11
C GLU A 485 6.58 -8.58 -1.55
N VAL A 486 6.98 -7.85 -0.52
CA VAL A 486 8.28 -8.01 0.15
C VAL A 486 8.04 -8.29 1.62
N VAL A 487 8.58 -9.39 2.14
CA VAL A 487 8.57 -9.68 3.57
C VAL A 487 9.99 -9.59 4.10
N GLY A 488 10.23 -8.72 5.09
CA GLY A 488 11.53 -8.48 5.68
C GLY A 488 11.58 -8.82 7.16
N ARG A 489 12.64 -9.50 7.60
CA ARG A 489 13.00 -9.66 9.00
C ARG A 489 13.92 -8.54 9.43
N PHE A 490 13.55 -7.86 10.51
CA PHE A 490 14.32 -6.81 11.14
C PHE A 490 14.64 -7.21 12.58
N GLU A 491 15.90 -7.06 12.96
CA GLU A 491 16.40 -7.40 14.30
C GLU A 491 16.85 -6.14 15.01
N ARG A 492 16.44 -5.97 16.27
CA ARG A 492 16.90 -4.86 17.09
C ARG A 492 18.40 -5.02 17.37
N ASP A 493 19.19 -4.01 17.05
CA ASP A 493 20.60 -3.99 17.40
C ASP A 493 20.72 -3.97 18.93
N GLY A 494 21.35 -5.01 19.49
CA GLY A 494 21.53 -5.21 20.93
C GLY A 494 22.45 -4.20 21.62
N ARG A 495 22.62 -2.98 21.08
CA ARG A 495 23.31 -1.89 21.78
C ARG A 495 22.36 -1.33 22.84
N ASP A 496 22.25 -2.08 23.93
CA ASP A 496 21.76 -1.56 25.19
C ASP A 496 22.55 -0.29 25.52
N GLY A 497 21.86 0.85 25.64
CA GLY A 497 22.41 2.13 26.10
C GLY A 497 22.81 2.12 27.57
N ARG A 498 23.37 1.01 28.07
CA ARG A 498 23.79 0.81 29.46
C ARG A 498 25.30 0.88 29.70
N ASP A 499 26.12 1.00 28.65
CA ASP A 499 27.60 0.86 28.81
C ASP A 499 28.44 2.14 28.59
N GLU A 500 27.84 3.33 28.44
CA GLU A 500 28.59 4.60 28.28
C GLU A 500 28.41 5.61 29.43
N ARG A 501 27.83 5.22 30.58
CA ARG A 501 27.70 6.09 31.77
C ARG A 501 28.37 5.58 33.04
N ASP A 502 29.30 4.61 32.95
CA ASP A 502 30.08 4.17 34.12
C ASP A 502 31.61 4.19 33.90
N GLY A 503 32.09 4.92 32.89
CA GLY A 503 33.51 5.00 32.53
C GLY A 503 34.25 6.30 32.89
N ARG A 504 33.62 7.25 33.60
CA ARG A 504 34.27 8.52 33.98
C ARG A 504 34.09 8.85 35.47
N ASP A 505 34.66 8.03 36.34
CA ASP A 505 35.15 8.52 37.63
C ASP A 505 36.32 7.66 38.16
N GLY A 506 37.40 7.60 37.37
CA GLY A 506 38.69 7.05 37.81
C GLY A 506 39.60 8.18 38.28
N ARG A 507 39.40 8.65 39.51
CA ARG A 507 40.28 9.62 40.19
C ARG A 507 41.71 9.10 40.26
N HIS A 508 42.65 9.96 39.84
CA HIS A 508 44.06 9.87 40.18
C HIS A 508 44.25 9.93 41.70
N GLU A 509 44.72 8.84 42.31
CA GLU A 509 45.49 8.91 43.55
C GLU A 509 46.83 8.21 43.33
N SER A 510 47.85 9.04 43.18
CA SER A 510 49.27 8.69 43.13
C SER A 510 49.81 8.76 44.55
N THR A 511 50.07 7.62 45.16
CA THR A 511 50.94 7.51 46.33
C THR A 511 51.45 6.07 46.46
N CYS A 512 52.68 5.81 46.04
CA CYS A 512 53.50 4.77 46.65
C CYS A 512 54.97 5.17 46.67
N ALA A 513 55.42 5.31 47.91
CA ALA A 513 56.74 5.55 48.45
C ALA A 513 57.93 4.97 47.67
N HIS A 514 58.94 5.83 47.52
CA HIS A 514 60.36 5.48 47.52
C HIS A 514 60.72 4.80 48.85
N GLU A 515 61.41 3.66 48.82
CA GLU A 515 62.55 3.37 49.70
C GLU A 515 63.33 2.11 49.24
N LEU A 516 64.58 2.36 48.83
CA LEU A 516 65.82 1.63 49.14
C LEU A 516 65.92 0.11 48.91
N GLY A 517 66.84 -0.26 48.00
CA GLY A 517 68.04 -0.96 48.48
C GLY A 517 68.47 -2.25 47.77
N MET A 518 69.67 -2.16 47.20
CA MET A 518 70.67 -3.21 46.96
C MET A 518 70.54 -4.08 45.70
N GLY A 519 71.47 -3.83 44.79
CA GLY A 519 71.87 -4.75 43.74
C GLY A 519 72.95 -5.73 44.20
N GLU A 520 73.06 -6.81 43.45
CA GLU A 520 74.28 -7.58 43.25
C GLU A 520 74.43 -7.88 41.75
N LYS A 521 75.54 -7.38 41.21
CA LYS A 521 76.28 -7.67 39.97
C LYS A 521 76.32 -6.59 38.89
#